data_AF-A0A7C2WKE1-F1
#
_entry.id   AF-A0A7C2WKE1-F1
#
_cell.length_a   1.000
_cell.length_b   1.000
_cell.length_c   1.000
_cell.angle_alpha   90.00
_cell.angle_beta   90.00
_cell.angle_gamma   90.00
#
_symmetry.space_group_name_H-M   'P 1'
#
loop_
_entity.id
_entity.type
_entity.pdbx_description
1 polymer ?
#
loop_
_entity_poly.entity_id
_entity_poly.type
_entity_poly.pdbx_seq_one_letter_code
_entity_poly.pdbx_strand_id
1 'polypeptide(L)'
;MAAPATVARRIDASLRDLEAEVSFLPQLAAYWPEESETAQVSYMLEWDELMDRLRGLERDYRSGQMTSEQAERYRALLRKLEEALPIIERLGLTRPPVTLQP
;
A
#
# COMPACT_ATOMS: atom_id res chain seq x y z
N MET A 1 -24.30 12.05 5.57
CA MET A 1 -23.57 12.17 4.29
C MET A 1 -22.15 12.61 4.61
N ALA A 2 -21.13 11.79 4.37
CA ALA A 2 -19.75 12.28 4.42
C ALA A 2 -19.56 13.26 3.27
N ALA A 3 -19.03 14.46 3.53
CA ALA A 3 -18.79 15.43 2.48
C ALA A 3 -17.78 14.85 1.47
N PRO A 4 -17.98 15.03 0.15
CA PRO A 4 -17.09 14.48 -0.88
C PRO A 4 -15.61 14.86 -0.67
N ALA A 5 -15.35 16.04 -0.09
CA ALA A 5 -14.00 16.49 0.27
C ALA A 5 -13.32 15.61 1.33
N THR A 6 -14.07 15.01 2.27
CA THR A 6 -13.52 14.14 3.31
C THR A 6 -13.10 12.78 2.74
N VAL A 7 -13.87 12.25 1.78
CA VAL A 7 -13.54 10.98 1.10
C VAL A 7 -12.31 11.15 0.22
N ALA A 8 -12.26 12.21 -0.60
CA ALA A 8 -11.11 12.50 -1.45
C ALA A 8 -9.81 12.66 -0.63
N ARG A 9 -9.86 13.42 0.47
CA ARG A 9 -8.70 13.61 1.36
C ARG A 9 -8.23 12.30 2.01
N ARG A 10 -9.17 11.42 2.38
CA ARG A 10 -8.84 10.09 2.91
C ARG A 10 -8.11 9.26 1.84
N ILE A 11 -8.64 9.23 0.62
CA ILE A 11 -8.03 8.51 -0.51
C ILE A 11 -6.61 9.03 -0.77
N ASP A 12 -6.42 10.35 -0.81
CA ASP A 12 -5.09 10.94 -1.03
C ASP A 12 -4.08 10.57 0.07
N ALA A 13 -4.52 10.57 1.33
CA ALA A 13 -3.69 10.18 2.46
C ALA A 13 -3.30 8.69 2.35
N SER A 14 -4.26 7.80 2.11
CA SER A 14 -3.98 6.36 1.96
C SER A 14 -3.08 6.07 0.76
N LEU A 15 -3.26 6.75 -0.37
CA LEU A 15 -2.36 6.63 -1.53
C LEU A 15 -0.95 7.08 -1.17
N ARG A 16 -0.80 8.23 -0.49
CA ARG A 16 0.50 8.76 -0.11
C ARG A 16 1.25 7.83 0.84
N ASP A 17 0.57 7.29 1.85
CA ASP A 17 1.17 6.39 2.83
C ASP A 17 1.66 5.10 2.15
N LEU A 18 0.81 4.47 1.33
CA LEU A 18 1.18 3.25 0.60
C LEU A 18 2.28 3.50 -0.44
N GLU A 19 2.24 4.62 -1.16
CA GLU A 19 3.29 4.99 -2.12
C GLU A 19 4.65 5.15 -1.43
N ALA A 20 4.68 5.79 -0.26
CA ALA A 20 5.89 5.95 0.54
C ALA A 20 6.42 4.58 1.00
N GLU A 21 5.55 3.75 1.56
CA GLU A 21 5.94 2.44 2.08
C GLU A 21 6.49 1.51 0.99
N VAL A 22 5.79 1.40 -0.14
CA VAL A 22 6.22 0.56 -1.26
C VAL A 22 7.56 1.05 -1.83
N SER A 23 7.79 2.37 -1.83
CA SER A 23 9.07 2.94 -2.28
C SER A 23 10.21 2.69 -1.28
N PHE A 24 9.88 2.42 -0.02
CA PHE A 24 10.83 2.13 1.05
C PHE A 24 11.24 0.65 1.14
N LEU A 25 10.40 -0.27 0.66
CA LEU A 25 10.66 -1.73 0.69
C LEU A 25 12.07 -2.14 0.22
N PRO A 26 12.66 -1.60 -0.86
CA PRO A 26 14.01 -1.98 -1.27
C PRO A 26 15.08 -1.58 -0.24
N GLN A 27 14.89 -0.43 0.40
CA GLN A 27 15.77 0.04 1.47
C GLN A 27 15.60 -0.85 2.69
N LEU A 28 14.36 -1.10 3.12
CA LEU A 28 14.04 -2.00 4.21
C LEU A 28 14.71 -3.36 4.03
N ALA A 29 14.62 -3.91 2.83
CA ALA A 29 15.17 -5.21 2.55
C ALA A 29 16.70 -5.30 2.63
N ALA A 30 17.41 -4.17 2.58
CA ALA A 30 18.86 -4.13 2.72
C ALA A 30 19.32 -4.29 4.18
N TYR A 31 18.57 -3.75 5.14
CA TYR A 31 18.93 -3.79 6.57
C TYR A 31 18.00 -4.69 7.40
N TRP A 32 16.96 -5.27 6.79
CA TRP A 32 16.04 -6.21 7.45
C TRP A 32 16.72 -7.32 8.26
N PRO A 33 17.82 -7.97 7.78
CA PRO A 33 18.50 -8.99 8.57
C PRO A 33 19.18 -8.47 9.84
N GLU A 34 19.43 -7.16 9.92
CA GLU A 34 20.06 -6.48 11.06
C GLU A 34 19.02 -5.94 12.05
N GLU A 35 17.74 -5.89 11.66
CA GLU A 35 16.66 -5.48 12.53
C GLU A 35 16.40 -6.48 13.66
N SER A 36 16.04 -5.95 14.82
CA SER A 36 15.61 -6.79 15.94
C SER A 36 14.31 -7.53 15.59
N GLU A 37 14.12 -8.72 16.16
CA GLU A 37 12.86 -9.49 15.97
C GLU A 37 11.62 -8.66 16.33
N THR A 38 11.68 -7.87 17.42
CA THR A 38 10.59 -6.96 17.81
C THR A 38 10.29 -5.89 16.76
N ALA A 39 11.32 -5.33 16.12
CA ALA A 39 11.16 -4.36 15.05
C ALA A 39 10.56 -5.01 13.79
N GLN A 40 11.04 -6.21 13.44
CA GLN A 40 10.49 -6.98 12.32
C GLN A 40 9.00 -7.30 12.54
N VAL A 41 8.62 -7.79 13.72
CA VAL A 41 7.23 -8.09 14.07
C VAL A 41 6.36 -6.83 14.05
N SER A 42 6.86 -5.72 14.63
CA SER A 42 6.13 -4.44 14.60
C SER A 42 5.84 -4.00 13.17
N TYR A 43 6.85 -4.07 12.30
CA TYR A 43 6.70 -3.70 10.90
C TYR A 43 5.72 -4.62 10.15
N MET A 44 5.73 -5.94 10.41
CA MET A 44 4.76 -6.86 9.81
C MET A 44 3.31 -6.49 10.16
N LEU A 45 3.05 -6.05 11.40
CA LEU A 45 1.72 -5.60 11.83
C LEU A 45 1.31 -4.29 11.16
N GLU A 46 2.23 -3.33 11.04
CA GLU A 46 1.99 -2.08 10.33
C GLU A 46 1.72 -2.32 8.84
N TRP A 47 2.45 -3.26 8.24
CA TRP A 47 2.24 -3.69 6.85
C TRP A 47 0.85 -4.30 6.64
N ASP A 48 0.37 -5.13 7.57
CA ASP A 48 -0.98 -5.70 7.50
C ASP A 48 -2.07 -4.61 7.54
N GLU A 49 -1.88 -3.57 8.37
CA GLU A 49 -2.79 -2.42 8.39
C GLU A 49 -2.80 -1.68 7.04
N LEU A 50 -1.63 -1.50 6.42
CA LEU A 50 -1.51 -0.90 5.09
C LEU A 50 -2.22 -1.74 4.02
N MET A 51 -2.15 -3.07 4.10
CA MET A 51 -2.87 -3.96 3.18
C MET A 51 -4.40 -3.83 3.31
N ASP A 52 -4.92 -3.60 4.51
CA ASP A 52 -6.34 -3.33 4.71
C ASP A 52 -6.75 -1.95 4.16
N ARG A 53 -5.87 -0.94 4.27
CA ARG A 53 -6.08 0.35 3.59
C ARG A 53 -6.08 0.19 2.07
N LEU A 54 -5.22 -0.67 1.52
CA LEU A 54 -5.18 -0.98 0.09
C LEU A 54 -6.50 -1.62 -0.39
N ARG A 55 -7.13 -2.50 0.41
CA ARG A 55 -8.49 -3.01 0.09
C ARG A 55 -9.53 -1.89 0.05
N GLY A 56 -9.41 -0.91 0.95
CA GLY A 56 -10.24 0.29 0.96
C GLY A 56 -10.12 1.09 -0.35
N LEU A 57 -8.88 1.32 -0.80
CA LEU A 57 -8.61 1.99 -2.07
C LEU A 57 -9.16 1.21 -3.26
N GLU A 58 -9.01 -0.10 -3.30
CA GLU A 58 -9.57 -0.93 -4.39
C GLU A 58 -11.09 -0.80 -4.47
N ARG A 59 -11.77 -0.79 -3.31
CA ARG A 59 -13.21 -0.56 -3.25
C ARG A 59 -13.58 0.83 -3.79
N ASP A 60 -12.85 1.87 -3.40
CA ASP A 60 -13.10 3.25 -3.85
C ASP A 60 -12.81 3.42 -5.36
N TYR A 61 -11.81 2.70 -5.89
CA TYR A 61 -11.50 2.66 -7.32
C TYR A 61 -12.62 1.99 -8.11
N ARG A 62 -13.05 0.78 -7.70
CA ARG A 62 -14.13 0.02 -8.36
C ARG A 62 -15.50 0.70 -8.28
N SER A 63 -15.75 1.49 -7.23
CA SER A 63 -17.00 2.23 -7.07
C SER A 63 -17.02 3.56 -7.83
N GLY A 64 -15.92 3.94 -8.48
CA GLY A 64 -15.79 5.22 -9.21
C GLY A 64 -15.76 6.44 -8.28
N GLN A 65 -15.36 6.27 -7.01
CA GLN A 65 -15.27 7.36 -6.04
C GLN A 65 -13.96 8.15 -6.12
N MET A 66 -12.97 7.62 -6.85
CA MET A 66 -11.70 8.30 -7.10
C MET A 66 -11.84 9.35 -8.23
N THR A 67 -11.09 10.45 -8.09
CA THR A 67 -10.82 11.32 -9.24
C THR A 67 -9.92 10.63 -10.26
N SER A 68 -9.84 11.16 -11.49
CA SER A 68 -8.94 10.61 -12.52
C SER A 68 -7.48 10.58 -12.04
N GLU A 69 -7.03 11.63 -11.34
CA GLU A 69 -5.67 11.70 -10.80
C GLU A 69 -5.43 10.63 -9.71
N GLN A 70 -6.38 10.44 -8.80
CA GLN A 70 -6.30 9.41 -7.76
C GLN A 70 -6.29 8.00 -8.37
N ALA A 71 -7.10 7.77 -9.40
CA ALA A 71 -7.14 6.50 -10.12
C ALA A 71 -5.81 6.21 -10.85
N GLU A 72 -5.21 7.21 -11.48
CA GLU A 72 -3.88 7.07 -12.11
C GLU A 72 -2.80 6.73 -11.10
N ARG A 73 -2.78 7.43 -9.96
CA ARG A 73 -1.87 7.14 -8.84
C ARG A 73 -2.09 5.74 -8.27
N TYR A 74 -3.34 5.33 -8.10
CA TYR A 74 -3.68 3.98 -7.66
C TYR A 74 -3.14 2.91 -8.62
N ARG A 75 -3.35 3.06 -9.94
CA ARG A 75 -2.80 2.13 -10.94
C ARG A 75 -1.27 2.12 -10.98
N ALA A 76 -0.62 3.25 -10.70
CA ALA A 76 0.83 3.32 -10.58
C ALA A 76 1.33 2.60 -9.32
N LEU A 77 0.62 2.75 -8.20
CA LEU A 77 0.88 2.02 -6.96
C LEU A 77 0.76 0.51 -7.16
N LEU A 78 -0.29 0.03 -7.85
CA LEU A 78 -0.45 -1.40 -8.14
C LEU A 78 0.73 -1.98 -8.94
N ARG A 79 1.21 -1.26 -9.95
CA ARG A 79 2.40 -1.65 -10.72
C ARG A 79 3.66 -1.72 -9.86
N LYS A 80 3.88 -0.72 -8.99
CA LYS A 80 5.01 -0.76 -8.04
C LYS A 80 4.92 -1.93 -7.06
N LEU A 81 3.72 -2.24 -6.59
CA LEU A 81 3.48 -3.40 -5.73
C LEU A 81 3.78 -4.72 -6.46
N GLU A 82 3.41 -4.83 -7.74
CA GLU A 82 3.72 -5.98 -8.57
C GLU A 82 5.24 -6.16 -8.72
N GLU A 83 5.97 -5.08 -9.01
CA GLU A 83 7.43 -5.06 -9.10
C GLU A 83 8.09 -5.40 -7.75
N ALA A 84 7.48 -5.00 -6.63
CA ALA A 84 7.99 -5.23 -5.29
C ALA A 84 7.63 -6.61 -4.70
N LEU A 85 6.79 -7.43 -5.37
CA LEU A 85 6.38 -8.75 -4.88
C LEU A 85 7.54 -9.64 -4.43
N PRO A 86 8.66 -9.76 -5.18
CA PRO A 86 9.78 -10.60 -4.74
C PRO A 86 10.41 -10.11 -3.42
N ILE A 87 10.39 -8.79 -3.18
CA ILE A 87 10.90 -8.19 -1.95
C ILE A 87 9.93 -8.50 -0.80
N ILE A 88 8.63 -8.26 -1.01
CA ILE A 88 7.56 -8.54 -0.04
C ILE A 88 7.65 -10.00 0.43
N GLU A 89 7.81 -10.95 -0.50
CA GLU A 89 7.96 -12.37 -0.19
C GLU A 89 9.24 -12.69 0.58
N ARG A 90 10.37 -12.09 0.19
CA ARG A 90 11.65 -12.28 0.88
C ARG A 90 11.61 -11.78 2.32
N LEU A 91 10.86 -10.71 2.57
CA LEU A 91 10.68 -10.14 3.90
C LEU A 91 9.63 -10.89 4.74
N GLY A 92 8.90 -11.84 4.15
CA GLY A 92 7.84 -12.58 4.83
C GLY A 92 6.58 -11.75 5.07
N LEU A 93 6.41 -10.63 4.36
CA LEU A 93 5.27 -9.73 4.49
C LEU A 93 4.03 -10.31 3.80
N THR A 94 2.85 -9.92 4.29
CA THR A 94 1.57 -10.29 3.69
C THR A 94 1.48 -9.77 2.25
N ARG A 95 1.12 -10.64 1.31
CA ARG A 95 0.94 -10.25 -0.10
C ARG A 95 -0.24 -9.27 -0.25
N PRO A 96 -0.19 -8.35 -1.24
CA PRO A 96 -1.29 -7.45 -1.53
C PRO A 96 -2.63 -8.20 -1.73
N PRO A 97 -3.70 -7.83 -1.00
CA PRO A 97 -4.98 -8.54 -1.03
C PRO A 97 -5.88 -8.17 -2.22
N VAL A 98 -5.31 -7.55 -3.26
CA VAL A 98 -6.01 -7.00 -4.42
C VAL A 98 -5.35 -7.48 -5.69
N THR A 99 -6.07 -7.45 -6.81
CA THR A 99 -5.48 -7.73 -8.12
C THR A 99 -4.52 -6.60 -8.48
N LEU A 100 -3.25 -6.92 -8.73
CA LEU A 100 -2.22 -5.94 -9.07
C LEU A 100 -2.25 -5.52 -10.55
N GLN A 101 -3.02 -6.24 -11.37
CA GLN A 101 -3.31 -5.86 -12.74
C GLN A 101 -4.47 -4.87 -12.77
N PRO A 102 -4.29 -3.66 -13.34
CA PRO A 102 -5.27 -2.57 -13.33
C PRO A 102 -6.46 -2.76 -14.28
#